data_AF-A0A4R4ZQQ5-F1
#
_entry.id   AF-A0A4R4ZQQ5-F1
#
_cell.length_a   1.000
_cell.length_b   1.000
_cell.length_c   1.000
_cell.angle_alpha   90.00
_cell.angle_beta   90.00
_cell.angle_gamma   90.00
#
_symmetry.space_group_name_H-M   'P 1'
#
loop_
_entity.id
_entity.type
_entity.pdbx_description
1 polymer ?
#
loop_
_entity_poly.entity_id
_entity_poly.type
_entity_poly.pdbx_seq_one_letter_code
_entity_poly.pdbx_strand_id
1 'polypeptide(L)'
;MNIDFGLDATFSWYVVLLMISGVAMVVIALVKGGEQSDGARILSGVVGAAFLGYGVFLGFISEGDSYWMFFQAFFLPALLVVNFVRGLLARRSENSQQQ
;
A
#
# COMPACT_ATOMS: atom_id res chain seq x y z
N MET A 1 -7.17 -6.73 -20.76
CA MET A 1 -7.11 -6.45 -19.32
C MET A 1 -7.37 -7.78 -18.62
N ASN A 2 -6.51 -8.17 -17.69
CA ASN A 2 -6.58 -9.48 -17.03
C ASN A 2 -7.53 -9.47 -15.82
N ILE A 3 -8.00 -8.28 -15.42
CA ILE A 3 -8.98 -8.10 -14.35
C ILE A 3 -10.38 -8.43 -14.89
N ASP A 4 -10.98 -9.50 -14.40
CA ASP A 4 -12.35 -9.92 -14.69
C ASP A 4 -13.04 -10.38 -13.40
N PHE A 5 -14.00 -9.57 -12.92
CA PHE A 5 -14.74 -9.84 -11.68
C PHE A 5 -15.81 -10.93 -11.81
N GLY A 6 -16.18 -11.31 -13.04
CA GLY A 6 -17.13 -12.38 -13.31
C GLY A 6 -16.46 -13.75 -13.41
N LEU A 7 -15.23 -13.80 -13.92
CA LEU A 7 -14.45 -15.05 -14.09
C LEU A 7 -13.54 -15.34 -12.89
N ASP A 8 -12.80 -14.35 -12.41
CA ASP A 8 -11.87 -14.51 -11.29
C ASP A 8 -11.90 -13.27 -10.37
N ALA A 9 -12.96 -13.21 -9.56
CA ALA A 9 -13.17 -12.15 -8.60
C ALA A 9 -12.02 -12.07 -7.56
N THR A 10 -11.44 -13.20 -7.17
CA THR A 10 -10.38 -13.26 -6.16
C THR A 10 -9.11 -12.61 -6.68
N PHE A 11 -8.68 -12.99 -7.89
CA PHE A 11 -7.55 -12.37 -8.56
C PHE A 11 -7.76 -10.87 -8.76
N SER A 12 -8.93 -10.49 -9.25
CA SER A 12 -9.27 -9.10 -9.52
C SER A 12 -9.20 -8.24 -8.25
N TRP A 13 -9.70 -8.75 -7.12
CA TRP A 13 -9.58 -8.06 -5.84
C TRP A 13 -8.16 -8.04 -5.29
N TYR A 14 -7.39 -9.10 -5.48
CA TYR A 14 -5.97 -9.11 -5.14
C TYR A 14 -5.22 -7.97 -5.87
N VAL A 15 -5.45 -7.79 -7.17
CA VAL A 15 -4.84 -6.72 -7.97
C VAL A 15 -5.29 -5.34 -7.47
N VAL A 16 -6.58 -5.13 -7.19
CA VAL A 16 -7.09 -3.87 -6.65
C VAL A 16 -6.45 -3.56 -5.29
N LEU A 17 -6.35 -4.54 -4.39
CA LEU A 17 -5.73 -4.38 -3.08
C LEU A 17 -4.24 -4.03 -3.19
N LEU A 18 -3.50 -4.67 -4.10
CA LEU A 18 -2.11 -4.33 -4.40
C LEU A 18 -1.99 -2.87 -4.82
N MET A 19 -2.84 -2.43 -5.75
CA MET A 19 -2.81 -1.07 -6.28
C MET A 19 -3.11 -0.03 -5.20
N ILE A 20 -4.20 -0.21 -4.44
CA ILE A 20 -4.58 0.72 -3.37
C ILE A 20 -3.49 0.79 -2.29
N SER A 21 -2.99 -0.37 -1.85
CA SER A 21 -1.94 -0.44 -0.83
C SER A 21 -0.64 0.20 -1.32
N GLY A 22 -0.29 -0.04 -2.57
CA GLY A 22 0.89 0.55 -3.19
C GLY A 22 0.80 2.08 -3.28
N VAL A 23 -0.35 2.64 -3.70
CA VAL A 23 -0.59 4.09 -3.67
C VAL A 23 -0.43 4.63 -2.25
N ALA A 24 -1.10 4.02 -1.27
CA ALA A 24 -1.06 4.48 0.12
C ALA A 24 0.38 4.54 0.66
N MET A 25 1.18 3.51 0.39
CA MET A 25 2.57 3.42 0.80
C MET A 25 3.47 4.47 0.12
N VAL A 26 3.26 4.72 -1.18
CA VAL A 26 3.96 5.82 -1.88
C VAL A 26 3.58 7.18 -1.30
N VAL A 27 2.30 7.41 -1.00
CA VAL A 27 1.84 8.65 -0.36
C VAL A 27 2.50 8.83 1.00
N ILE A 28 2.57 7.78 1.83
CA ILE A 28 3.26 7.80 3.13
C ILE A 28 4.74 8.16 2.98
N ALA A 29 5.43 7.63 1.96
CA ALA A 29 6.83 7.96 1.71
C ALA A 29 7.03 9.44 1.33
N LEU A 30 6.13 9.99 0.52
CA LEU A 30 6.19 11.37 0.02
C LEU A 30 5.78 12.40 1.07
N VAL A 31 4.77 12.10 1.88
CA VAL A 31 4.29 13.01 2.93
C VAL A 31 5.30 13.06 4.07
N LYS A 32 5.97 14.20 4.23
CA LYS A 32 6.75 14.51 5.44
C LYS A 32 5.81 14.81 6.60
N GLY A 33 5.22 13.77 7.20
CA GLY A 33 4.30 13.91 8.32
C GLY A 33 4.37 12.70 9.25
N GLY A 34 4.53 12.94 10.55
CA GLY A 34 4.67 11.91 11.58
C GLY A 34 6.12 11.68 12.01
N GLU A 35 6.33 11.11 13.19
CA GLU A 35 7.65 10.73 13.74
C GLU A 35 8.28 9.51 13.03
N GLN A 36 7.94 9.31 11.76
CA GLN A 36 8.35 8.13 11.01
C GLN A 36 9.82 8.28 10.60
N SER A 37 10.64 7.28 10.93
CA SER A 37 12.07 7.29 10.61
C SER A 37 12.31 7.31 9.10
N ASP A 38 13.44 7.88 8.68
CA ASP A 38 13.82 7.93 7.26
C ASP A 38 13.86 6.53 6.63
N GLY A 39 14.30 5.52 7.39
CA GLY A 39 14.27 4.12 6.96
C GLY A 39 12.85 3.60 6.68
N ALA A 40 11.87 3.91 7.53
CA ALA A 40 10.49 3.51 7.32
C ALA A 40 9.86 4.22 6.11
N ARG A 41 10.26 5.46 5.83
CA ARG A 41 9.81 6.21 4.64
C ARG A 41 10.39 5.62 3.35
N ILE A 42 11.69 5.33 3.31
CA ILE A 42 12.33 4.68 2.16
C ILE A 42 11.70 3.30 1.93
N LEU A 43 11.52 2.51 2.99
CA LEU A 43 10.85 1.21 2.91
C LEU A 43 9.43 1.35 2.36
N SER A 44 8.68 2.36 2.80
CA SER A 44 7.33 2.63 2.29
C SER A 44 7.33 2.97 0.81
N GLY A 45 8.30 3.74 0.34
CA GLY A 45 8.45 4.08 -1.08
C GLY A 45 8.78 2.86 -1.93
N VAL A 46 9.75 2.05 -1.50
CA VAL A 46 10.17 0.84 -2.23
C VAL A 46 9.06 -0.21 -2.26
N VAL A 47 8.46 -0.52 -1.11
CA VAL A 47 7.37 -1.51 -1.02
C VAL A 47 6.14 -1.01 -1.77
N GLY A 48 5.80 0.28 -1.66
CA GLY A 48 4.69 0.88 -2.38
C GLY A 48 4.86 0.82 -3.90
N ALA A 49 6.05 1.17 -4.39
CA ALA A 49 6.38 1.07 -5.81
C ALA A 49 6.34 -0.39 -6.31
N ALA A 50 6.84 -1.34 -5.53
CA ALA A 50 6.76 -2.76 -5.86
C ALA A 50 5.30 -3.25 -5.93
N PHE A 51 4.45 -2.87 -4.98
CA PHE A 51 3.04 -3.22 -4.96
C PHE A 51 2.27 -2.64 -6.15
N LEU A 52 2.50 -1.35 -6.45
CA LEU A 52 1.92 -0.71 -7.63
C LEU A 52 2.40 -1.34 -8.92
N GLY A 53 3.72 -1.52 -9.07
CA GLY A 53 4.30 -2.12 -10.27
C GLY A 53 3.76 -3.52 -10.51
N TYR A 54 3.68 -4.33 -9.45
CA TYR A 54 3.14 -5.69 -9.55
C TYR A 54 1.64 -5.71 -9.83
N GLY A 55 0.84 -4.85 -9.20
CA GLY A 55 -0.58 -4.71 -9.49
C GLY A 55 -0.85 -4.28 -10.94
N VAL A 56 -0.11 -3.29 -11.45
CA VAL A 56 -0.20 -2.85 -12.85
C VAL A 56 0.21 -3.99 -13.79
N PHE A 57 1.32 -4.66 -13.49
CA PHE A 57 1.79 -5.80 -14.29
C PHE A 57 0.73 -6.90 -14.37
N LEU A 58 0.19 -7.33 -13.23
CA LEU A 58 -0.82 -8.39 -13.18
C LEU A 58 -2.14 -7.99 -13.84
N GLY A 59 -2.62 -6.76 -13.63
CA GLY A 59 -3.93 -6.34 -14.12
C GLY A 59 -3.97 -5.97 -15.61
N PHE A 60 -2.87 -5.42 -16.13
CA PHE A 60 -2.86 -4.80 -17.46
C PHE A 60 -1.91 -5.47 -18.45
N ILE A 61 -0.82 -6.09 -17.99
CA ILE A 61 0.25 -6.61 -18.85
C ILE A 61 0.24 -8.14 -18.90
N SER A 62 -0.08 -8.80 -17.78
CA SER A 62 -0.08 -10.26 -17.68
C SER A 62 -1.19 -10.89 -18.51
N GLU A 63 -0.87 -12.00 -19.17
CA GLU A 63 -1.79 -12.78 -20.02
C GLU A 63 -2.52 -13.90 -19.25
N GLY A 64 -2.36 -13.96 -17.92
CA GLY A 64 -3.16 -14.83 -17.04
C GLY A 64 -2.66 -16.26 -16.84
N ASP A 65 -1.54 -16.65 -17.45
CA ASP A 65 -1.09 -18.05 -17.52
C ASP A 65 -0.54 -18.59 -16.18
N SER A 66 0.14 -17.76 -15.39
CA SER A 66 0.59 -18.13 -14.03
C SER A 66 0.93 -16.90 -13.19
N TYR A 67 0.37 -16.82 -11.98
CA TYR A 67 0.65 -15.74 -11.03
C TYR A 67 0.74 -16.27 -9.60
N TRP A 68 1.48 -15.57 -8.75
CA TRP A 68 1.69 -15.94 -7.35
C TRP A 68 1.07 -14.88 -6.45
N MET A 69 0.04 -15.29 -5.69
CA MET A 69 -0.63 -14.39 -4.75
C MET A 69 0.06 -14.41 -3.38
N PHE A 70 0.82 -13.37 -3.08
CA PHE A 70 1.50 -13.21 -1.79
C PHE A 70 0.65 -12.38 -0.82
N PHE A 71 -0.51 -12.87 -0.39
CA PHE A 71 -1.35 -12.16 0.59
C PHE A 71 -0.59 -11.83 1.90
N GLN A 72 0.38 -12.67 2.28
CA GLN A 72 1.26 -12.40 3.42
C GLN A 72 2.11 -11.12 3.26
N ALA A 73 2.39 -10.68 2.04
CA ALA A 73 3.17 -9.47 1.80
C ALA A 73 2.41 -8.21 2.29
N PHE A 74 1.09 -8.28 2.47
CA PHE A 74 0.27 -7.16 2.94
C PHE A 74 0.39 -6.88 4.44
N PHE A 75 0.96 -7.79 5.25
CA PHE A 75 1.15 -7.53 6.67
C PHE A 75 2.08 -6.34 6.92
N LEU A 76 3.19 -6.27 6.19
CA LEU A 76 4.15 -5.18 6.30
C LEU A 76 3.54 -3.80 5.98
N PRO A 77 2.91 -3.57 4.82
CA PRO A 77 2.26 -2.29 4.53
C PRO A 77 1.10 -2.00 5.48
N ALA A 78 0.33 -3.00 5.92
CA ALA A 78 -0.73 -2.77 6.90
C ALA A 78 -0.18 -2.21 8.22
N LEU A 79 0.91 -2.79 8.74
CA LEU A 79 1.55 -2.30 9.97
C LEU A 79 2.12 -0.88 9.80
N LEU A 80 2.77 -0.60 8.66
CA LEU A 80 3.34 0.72 8.37
C LEU A 80 2.26 1.79 8.24
N VAL A 81 1.15 1.48 7.56
CA VAL A 81 -0.02 2.37 7.44
C VAL A 81 -0.63 2.65 8.81
N VAL A 82 -0.86 1.63 9.64
CA VAL A 82 -1.43 1.80 10.99
C VAL A 82 -0.52 2.67 11.86
N ASN A 83 0.80 2.44 11.83
CA ASN A 83 1.75 3.25 12.58
C ASN A 83 1.78 4.70 12.10
N PHE A 84 1.72 4.93 10.79
CA PHE A 84 1.63 6.27 10.22
C PHE A 84 0.35 7.00 10.66
N VAL A 85 -0.82 6.36 10.55
CA VAL A 85 -2.10 6.94 10.97
C VAL A 85 -2.12 7.25 12.46
N ARG A 86 -1.59 6.34 13.31
CA ARG A 86 -1.45 6.57 14.75
C ARG A 86 -0.61 7.80 15.05
N GLY A 87 0.55 7.94 14.41
CA GLY A 87 1.41 9.12 14.57
C GLY A 87 0.73 10.41 14.12
N LEU A 88 -0.08 10.36 13.06
CA LEU A 88 -0.83 11.51 12.56
C LEU A 88 -1.96 11.94 13.52
N LEU A 89 -2.63 10.96 14.14
CA LEU A 89 -3.69 11.20 15.13
C LEU A 89 -3.14 11.74 16.46
N ALA A 90 -2.02 11.20 16.95
CA ALA A 90 -1.39 11.66 18.20
C ALA A 90 -1.05 13.16 18.15
N ARG A 91 -0.50 13.64 17.02
CA ARG A 91 -0.17 15.05 16.81
C ARG A 91 -1.38 15.97 16.75
N ARG A 92 -2.52 15.47 16.25
CA ARG A 92 -3.79 16.23 16.24
C ARG A 92 -4.25 16.52 17.66
N SER A 93 -4.12 15.54 18.56
CA SER A 93 -4.48 15.69 19.98
C SER A 93 -3.59 16.72 20.69
N GLU A 94 -2.29 16.72 20.43
CA GLU A 94 -1.34 17.70 21.00
C GLU A 94 -1.65 19.14 20.54
N ASN A 95 -1.89 19.33 19.24
CA ASN A 95 -2.23 20.65 18.70
C ASN A 95 -3.55 21.22 19.25
N SER A 96 -4.46 20.35 19.72
CA SER A 96 -5.76 20.75 20.29
C SER A 96 -5.68 21.15 21.76
N GLN A 97 -4.57 20.83 22.45
CA GLN A 97 -4.34 21.19 23.86
C GLN A 97 -3.46 22.45 24.03
N GLN A 98 -2.83 22.94 22.95
CA GLN A 98 -2.03 24.16 22.96
C GLN A 98 -2.79 25.40 22.44
N GLN A 99 -4.07 25.27 22.09
CA GLN A 99 -4.99 26.38 21.78
C GLN A 99 -5.90 26.66 22.98
#